data_AF-A0A098VUQ5-F1
#
_entry.id   AF-A0A098VUQ5-F1
#
_cell.length_a   1.000
_cell.length_b   1.000
_cell.length_c   1.000
_cell.angle_alpha   90.00
_cell.angle_beta   90.00
_cell.angle_gamma   90.00
#
_symmetry.space_group_name_H-M   'P 1'
#
loop_
_entity.id
_entity.type
_entity.pdbx_description
1 polymer ?
#
loop_
_entity_poly.entity_id
_entity_poly.type
_entity_poly.pdbx_seq_one_letter_code
_entity_poly.pdbx_strand_id
1 'polypeptide(L)'
;MKRNPRKVRWTKAFRKVAGKELIGDSVFEFEKRRNVPLIVDVKSVEKTIEVMEKVQKIKSKREMRFYENRMAGSKALSLLEGKSKEAADAVEAPLSARTPTITLSKKEIAEKISAGRKKKMAVKSSEMDLVMN
;
A
#
# COMPACT_ATOMS: atom_id res chain seq x y z
N MET A 1 -29.55 13.43 -4.46
CA MET A 1 -29.18 12.02 -4.18
C MET A 1 -28.22 11.95 -2.99
N LYS A 2 -28.56 11.23 -1.91
CA LYS A 2 -27.71 11.08 -0.71
C LYS A 2 -26.84 9.81 -0.83
N ARG A 3 -25.61 9.93 -1.36
CA ARG A 3 -24.66 8.81 -1.46
C ARG A 3 -23.74 8.75 -0.24
N ASN A 4 -23.45 7.54 0.26
CA ASN A 4 -22.49 7.35 1.34
C ASN A 4 -21.04 7.45 0.82
N PRO A 5 -20.23 8.43 1.27
CA PRO A 5 -18.86 8.61 0.78
C PRO A 5 -17.96 7.39 1.04
N ARG A 6 -18.21 6.60 2.10
CA ARG A 6 -17.46 5.36 2.38
C ARG A 6 -17.70 4.25 1.36
N LYS A 7 -18.71 4.37 0.48
CA LYS A 7 -19.01 3.42 -0.60
C LYS A 7 -18.63 3.97 -1.99
N VAL A 8 -18.25 5.24 -2.08
CA VAL A 8 -17.91 5.91 -3.36
C VAL A 8 -16.41 5.81 -3.60
N ARG A 9 -16.03 5.01 -4.61
CA ARG A 9 -14.65 4.52 -4.85
C ARG A 9 -13.58 5.62 -5.01
N TRP A 10 -13.93 6.79 -5.55
CA TRP A 10 -12.98 7.87 -5.82
C TRP A 10 -12.67 8.73 -4.59
N THR A 11 -13.50 8.66 -3.53
CA THR A 11 -13.34 9.52 -2.36
C THR A 11 -12.19 9.08 -1.46
N LYS A 12 -11.60 10.05 -0.74
CA LYS A 12 -10.57 9.79 0.28
C LYS A 12 -11.13 8.91 1.42
N ALA A 13 -12.40 9.11 1.79
CA ALA A 13 -13.07 8.32 2.83
C ALA A 13 -13.11 6.82 2.48
N PHE A 14 -13.53 6.47 1.26
CA PHE A 14 -13.46 5.09 0.78
C PHE A 14 -12.03 4.57 0.77
N ARG A 15 -11.07 5.35 0.26
CA ARG A 15 -9.67 4.93 0.14
C ARG A 15 -9.04 4.63 1.49
N LYS A 16 -9.33 5.42 2.53
CA LYS A 16 -8.92 5.15 3.90
C LYS A 16 -9.54 3.85 4.42
N VAL A 17 -10.86 3.71 4.39
CA VAL A 17 -11.53 2.49 4.91
C VAL A 17 -11.09 1.21 4.17
N ALA A 18 -10.87 1.30 2.85
CA ALA A 18 -10.43 0.17 2.03
C ALA A 18 -8.92 -0.11 2.10
N GLY A 19 -8.16 0.59 2.95
CA GLY A 19 -6.71 0.39 3.10
C GLY A 19 -5.89 0.73 1.85
N LYS A 20 -6.38 1.67 1.03
CA LYS A 20 -5.69 2.14 -0.18
C LYS A 20 -4.73 3.29 0.08
N GLU A 21 -4.69 3.80 1.29
CA GLU A 21 -3.83 4.90 1.74
C GLU A 21 -3.25 4.59 3.12
N LEU A 22 -2.17 5.29 3.45
CA LEU A 22 -1.54 5.21 4.75
C LEU A 22 -2.46 5.78 5.83
N ILE A 23 -2.64 5.05 6.94
CA ILE A 23 -3.48 5.40 8.09
C ILE A 23 -2.71 5.07 9.36
N GLY A 24 -2.88 5.86 10.41
CA GLY A 24 -2.28 5.59 11.73
C GLY A 24 -0.79 5.91 11.82
N ASP A 25 -0.28 6.78 10.95
CA ASP A 25 1.10 7.28 11.02
C ASP A 25 1.19 8.47 11.99
N SER A 26 2.27 8.54 12.77
CA SER A 26 2.60 9.67 13.65
C SER A 26 2.72 11.01 12.91
N VAL A 27 3.04 10.98 11.61
CA VAL A 27 3.07 12.18 10.74
C VAL A 27 1.73 12.91 10.72
N PHE A 28 0.60 12.20 10.88
CA PHE A 28 -0.72 12.82 10.87
C PHE A 28 -1.06 13.56 12.16
N GLU A 29 -0.34 13.32 13.27
CA GLU A 29 -0.59 14.01 14.55
C GLU A 29 -0.20 15.50 14.48
N PHE A 30 0.71 15.87 13.57
CA PHE A 30 1.09 17.27 13.34
C PHE A 30 -0.03 18.13 12.72
N GLU A 31 -1.01 17.52 12.05
CA GLU A 31 -2.12 18.22 11.39
C GLU A 31 -3.33 18.45 12.34
N LYS A 32 -3.16 18.16 13.64
CA LYS A 32 -4.24 18.25 14.64
C LYS A 32 -4.69 19.69 14.88
N ARG A 33 -6.00 19.88 14.98
CA ARG A 33 -6.60 21.18 15.30
C ARG A 33 -6.21 21.60 16.73
N ARG A 34 -5.62 22.79 16.85
CA ARG A 34 -5.27 23.42 18.13
C ARG A 34 -6.41 24.36 18.53
N ASN A 35 -7.06 24.10 19.66
CA ASN A 35 -8.18 24.91 20.16
C ASN A 35 -7.73 26.00 21.15
N VAL A 36 -6.45 26.03 21.51
CA VAL A 36 -5.87 27.01 22.42
C VAL A 36 -4.93 27.91 21.63
N PRO A 37 -5.07 29.24 21.71
CA PRO A 37 -4.15 30.16 21.06
C PRO A 37 -2.76 30.07 21.72
N LEU A 38 -1.72 30.19 20.91
CA LEU A 38 -0.34 30.25 21.38
C LEU A 38 0.14 31.70 21.27
N ILE A 39 0.82 32.20 22.31
CA ILE A 39 1.60 33.44 22.18
C ILE A 39 2.79 33.10 21.28
N VAL A 40 2.96 33.86 20.20
CA VAL A 40 3.93 33.54 19.15
C VAL A 40 5.22 34.33 19.33
N ASP A 41 6.34 33.61 19.35
CA ASP A 41 7.67 34.16 19.11
C ASP A 41 8.06 33.92 17.64
N VAL A 42 8.67 34.90 16.99
CA VAL A 42 9.08 34.81 15.56
C VAL A 42 9.96 33.57 15.30
N LYS A 43 10.93 33.31 16.20
CA LYS A 43 11.82 32.13 16.13
C LYS A 43 11.06 30.79 16.22
N SER A 44 9.93 30.75 16.93
CA SER A 44 9.10 29.53 17.01
C SER A 44 8.38 29.27 15.70
N VAL A 45 7.91 30.33 15.03
CA VAL A 45 7.24 30.23 13.73
C VAL A 45 8.23 29.77 12.66
N GLU A 46 9.43 30.36 12.60
CA GLU A 46 10.49 29.96 11.65
C GLU A 46 10.84 28.48 11.77
N LYS A 47 11.08 28.00 13.00
CA LYS A 47 11.34 26.57 13.28
C LYS A 47 10.16 25.69 12.85
N THR A 48 8.94 26.16 13.06
CA THR A 48 7.73 25.40 12.68
C THR A 48 7.65 25.24 11.16
N ILE A 49 7.94 26.30 10.40
CA ILE A 49 7.95 26.25 8.93
C ILE A 49 8.99 25.23 8.44
N GLU A 50 10.21 25.25 8.99
CA GLU A 50 11.26 24.28 8.64
C GLU A 50 10.85 22.83 8.97
N VAL A 51 10.24 22.60 10.14
CA VAL A 51 9.74 21.29 10.54
C VAL A 51 8.61 20.82 9.63
N MET A 52 7.68 21.71 9.24
CA MET A 52 6.58 21.37 8.34
C MET A 52 7.07 20.81 7.01
N GLU A 53 8.10 21.40 6.41
CA GLU A 53 8.71 20.88 5.18
C GLU A 53 9.31 19.48 5.37
N LYS A 54 10.04 19.27 6.47
CA LYS A 54 10.63 17.97 6.80
C LYS A 54 9.56 16.91 6.99
N VAL A 55 8.48 17.23 7.71
CA VAL A 55 7.35 16.34 7.95
C VAL A 55 6.66 15.97 6.62
N GLN A 56 6.45 16.92 5.70
CA GLN A 56 5.90 16.63 4.37
C GLN A 56 6.80 15.69 3.55
N LYS A 57 8.11 15.90 3.56
CA LYS A 57 9.07 14.99 2.88
C LYS A 57 8.98 13.56 3.44
N ILE A 58 8.85 13.41 4.76
CA ILE A 58 8.70 12.10 5.41
C ILE A 58 7.35 11.47 5.03
N LYS A 59 6.26 12.24 5.04
CA LYS A 59 4.92 11.82 4.63
C LYS A 59 4.95 11.20 3.23
N SER A 60 5.45 11.94 2.25
CA SER A 60 5.52 11.49 0.85
C SER A 60 6.34 10.21 0.71
N LYS A 61 7.50 10.11 1.38
CA LYS A 61 8.32 8.89 1.36
C LYS A 61 7.58 7.67 1.93
N ARG A 62 6.83 7.84 3.02
CA ARG A 62 6.07 6.75 3.65
C ARG A 62 4.85 6.35 2.82
N GLU A 63 4.15 7.32 2.23
CA GLU A 63 3.05 7.06 1.29
C GLU A 63 3.53 6.30 0.05
N MET A 64 4.69 6.68 -0.51
CA MET A 64 5.31 5.97 -1.63
C MET A 64 5.66 4.52 -1.27
N ARG A 65 6.30 4.28 -0.12
CA ARG A 65 6.58 2.92 0.37
C ARG A 65 5.29 2.11 0.57
N PHE A 66 4.23 2.74 1.09
CA PHE A 66 2.93 2.08 1.24
C PHE A 66 2.35 1.67 -0.13
N TYR A 67 2.44 2.56 -1.12
CA TYR A 67 2.00 2.27 -2.49
C TYR A 67 2.80 1.14 -3.13
N GLU A 68 4.14 1.18 -3.03
CA GLU A 68 5.03 0.14 -3.55
C GLU A 68 4.69 -1.23 -2.94
N ASN A 69 4.55 -1.30 -1.62
CA ASN A 69 4.17 -2.52 -0.91
C ASN A 69 2.79 -3.04 -1.35
N ARG A 70 1.84 -2.14 -1.65
CA ARG A 70 0.52 -2.50 -2.16
C ARG A 70 0.60 -3.03 -3.59
N MET A 71 1.48 -2.48 -4.42
CA MET A 71 1.61 -2.81 -5.84
C MET A 71 2.58 -3.97 -6.13
N ALA A 72 3.41 -4.37 -5.18
CA ALA A 72 4.45 -5.39 -5.35
C ALA A 72 3.94 -6.73 -5.92
N GLY A 73 2.70 -7.14 -5.60
CA GLY A 73 2.08 -8.36 -6.16
C GLY A 73 1.35 -8.16 -7.49
N SER A 74 1.06 -6.91 -7.88
CA SER A 74 0.24 -6.62 -9.05
C SER A 74 0.97 -6.93 -10.36
N LYS A 75 2.29 -6.69 -10.41
CA LYS A 75 3.10 -6.95 -11.62
C LYS A 75 3.18 -8.44 -11.95
N ALA A 76 3.33 -9.30 -10.95
CA ALA A 76 3.34 -10.75 -11.15
C ALA A 76 1.98 -11.25 -11.62
N LEU A 77 0.89 -10.75 -11.03
CA LEU A 77 -0.47 -11.09 -11.44
C LEU A 77 -0.77 -10.61 -12.87
N SER A 78 -0.37 -9.39 -13.25
CA SER A 78 -0.58 -8.90 -14.62
C SER A 78 0.21 -9.68 -15.66
N LEU A 79 1.44 -10.12 -15.33
CA LEU A 79 2.27 -10.93 -16.24
C LEU A 79 1.67 -12.33 -16.45
N LEU A 80 1.17 -12.95 -15.37
CA LEU A 80 0.46 -14.23 -15.44
C LEU A 80 -0.83 -14.11 -16.24
N GLU A 81 -1.59 -13.03 -16.03
CA GLU A 81 -2.81 -12.77 -16.79
C GLU A 81 -2.51 -12.52 -18.28
N GLY A 82 -1.42 -11.82 -18.61
CA GLY A 82 -0.95 -11.65 -19.99
C GLY A 82 -0.61 -12.99 -20.65
N LYS A 83 0.22 -13.82 -19.99
CA LYS A 83 0.57 -15.16 -20.48
C LYS A 83 -0.65 -16.08 -20.63
N SER A 84 -1.63 -15.96 -19.73
CA SER A 84 -2.86 -16.75 -19.82
C SER A 84 -3.76 -16.33 -20.99
N LYS A 85 -3.74 -15.04 -21.37
CA LYS A 85 -4.46 -14.53 -22.55
C LYS A 85 -3.77 -14.94 -23.83
N GLU A 86 -2.44 -14.79 -23.89
CA GLU A 86 -1.62 -15.24 -25.02
C GLU A 86 -1.74 -16.76 -25.25
N ALA A 87 -1.79 -17.55 -24.18
CA ALA A 87 -2.08 -18.98 -24.26
C ALA A 87 -3.53 -19.27 -24.71
N ALA A 88 -4.50 -18.42 -24.37
CA ALA A 88 -5.89 -18.55 -24.84
C ALA A 88 -6.03 -18.20 -26.33
N ASP A 89 -5.32 -17.16 -26.80
CA ASP A 89 -5.26 -16.81 -28.23
C ASP A 89 -4.52 -17.90 -29.03
N ALA A 90 -3.47 -18.52 -28.46
CA ALA A 90 -2.80 -19.68 -29.05
C ALA A 90 -3.61 -20.99 -28.99
N VAL A 91 -4.67 -21.05 -28.16
CA VAL A 91 -5.56 -22.21 -28.04
C VAL A 91 -6.55 -22.30 -29.22
N GLU A 92 -6.72 -21.23 -30.01
CA GLU A 92 -7.41 -21.26 -31.32
C GLU A 92 -6.56 -21.90 -32.43
N ALA A 93 -5.26 -22.12 -32.21
CA ALA A 93 -4.41 -22.88 -33.12
C ALA A 93 -4.60 -24.41 -32.93
N PRO A 94 -4.44 -25.24 -33.99
CA PRO A 94 -4.86 -26.64 -33.99
C PRO A 94 -4.16 -27.48 -32.91
N LEU A 95 -4.92 -28.42 -32.32
CA LEU A 95 -4.60 -29.22 -31.11
C LEU A 95 -3.23 -29.95 -31.07
N SER A 96 -2.48 -30.00 -32.17
CA SER A 96 -1.28 -30.85 -32.33
C SER A 96 -0.06 -30.41 -31.51
N ALA A 97 -0.05 -29.19 -30.94
CA ALA A 97 1.15 -28.58 -30.36
C ALA A 97 1.09 -28.28 -28.84
N ARG A 98 0.31 -29.02 -28.04
CA ARG A 98 0.20 -28.76 -26.58
C ARG A 98 1.09 -29.66 -25.74
N THR A 99 2.07 -29.08 -25.05
CA THR A 99 2.72 -29.69 -23.88
C THR A 99 1.92 -29.40 -22.60
N PRO A 100 1.94 -30.30 -21.59
CA PRO A 100 1.13 -30.13 -20.39
C PRO A 100 1.69 -29.01 -19.51
N THR A 101 1.08 -27.82 -19.58
CA THR A 101 1.42 -26.71 -18.69
C THR A 101 0.73 -26.90 -17.34
N ILE A 102 1.52 -27.05 -16.28
CA ILE A 102 1.08 -27.15 -14.88
C ILE A 102 0.40 -25.83 -14.45
N THR A 103 -0.92 -25.84 -14.25
CA THR A 103 -1.69 -24.68 -13.78
C THR A 103 -1.77 -24.67 -12.26
N LEU A 104 -0.85 -23.97 -11.60
CA LEU A 104 -1.04 -23.64 -10.17
C LEU A 104 -2.21 -22.66 -10.04
N SER A 105 -3.18 -23.01 -9.20
CA SER A 105 -4.46 -22.32 -9.11
C SER A 105 -4.32 -20.91 -8.49
N LYS A 106 -5.17 -19.97 -8.93
CA LYS A 106 -5.19 -18.57 -8.44
C LYS A 106 -5.28 -18.46 -6.90
N LYS A 107 -5.82 -19.47 -6.22
CA LYS A 107 -5.94 -19.57 -4.75
C LYS A 107 -4.58 -19.83 -4.08
N GLU A 108 -3.77 -20.75 -4.62
CA GLU A 108 -2.47 -21.12 -4.04
C GLU A 108 -1.45 -19.98 -4.13
N ILE A 109 -1.53 -19.14 -5.17
CA ILE A 109 -0.66 -17.98 -5.34
C ILE A 109 -1.02 -16.88 -4.33
N ALA A 110 -2.31 -16.61 -4.14
CA ALA A 110 -2.79 -15.64 -3.15
C ALA A 110 -2.41 -16.07 -1.71
N GLU A 111 -2.49 -17.38 -1.44
CA GLU A 111 -2.13 -17.94 -0.14
C GLU A 111 -0.62 -17.85 0.13
N LYS A 112 0.23 -18.15 -0.86
CA LYS A 112 1.69 -17.98 -0.77
C LYS A 112 2.12 -16.52 -0.59
N ILE A 113 1.44 -15.57 -1.24
CA ILE A 113 1.68 -14.13 -1.06
C ILE A 113 1.27 -13.68 0.34
N SER A 114 0.13 -14.19 0.86
CA SER A 114 -0.32 -13.91 2.23
C SER A 114 0.62 -14.51 3.29
N ALA A 115 1.15 -15.71 3.05
CA ALA A 115 2.09 -16.40 3.92
C ALA A 115 3.46 -15.69 3.93
N GLY A 116 3.94 -15.22 2.78
CA GLY A 116 5.14 -14.40 2.68
C GLY A 116 5.01 -13.05 3.39
N ARG A 117 3.80 -12.46 3.36
CA ARG A 117 3.48 -11.21 4.09
C ARG A 117 3.48 -11.42 5.61
N LYS A 118 2.92 -12.54 6.11
CA LYS A 118 2.97 -12.91 7.54
C LYS A 118 4.40 -13.17 8.02
N LYS A 119 5.22 -13.89 7.25
CA LYS A 119 6.65 -14.11 7.58
C LYS A 119 7.45 -12.81 7.64
N LYS A 120 7.32 -11.91 6.66
CA LYS A 120 8.02 -10.61 6.68
C LYS A 120 7.58 -9.70 7.83
N MET A 121 6.31 -9.73 8.22
CA MET A 121 5.83 -8.98 9.38
C MET A 121 6.38 -9.54 10.70
N ALA A 122 6.48 -10.86 10.86
CA ALA A 122 7.03 -11.51 12.05
C ALA A 122 8.55 -11.28 12.21
N VAL A 123 9.30 -11.23 11.11
CA VAL A 123 10.73 -10.88 11.13
C VAL A 123 10.92 -9.42 11.54
N LYS A 124 10.04 -8.51 11.08
CA LYS A 124 10.13 -7.09 11.41
C LYS A 124 9.73 -6.75 12.85
N SER A 125 8.84 -7.53 13.47
CA SER A 125 8.53 -7.38 14.90
C SER A 125 9.66 -7.89 15.78
N SER A 126 10.21 -9.07 15.47
CA SER A 126 11.35 -9.63 16.22
C SER A 126 12.64 -8.78 16.11
N GLU A 127 12.85 -8.11 14.98
CA GLU A 127 13.96 -7.18 14.79
C GLU A 127 13.77 -5.85 15.54
N MET A 128 12.52 -5.41 15.79
CA MET A 128 12.24 -4.28 16.68
C MET A 128 12.43 -4.63 18.16
N ASP A 129 12.07 -5.84 18.56
CA ASP A 129 12.23 -6.31 19.95
C ASP A 129 13.71 -6.46 20.35
N LEU A 130 14.61 -6.72 19.39
CA LEU A 130 16.07 -6.77 19.57
C LEU A 130 16.75 -5.39 19.67
N VAL A 131 16.13 -4.33 19.16
CA VAL A 131 16.69 -2.96 19.19
C VAL A 131 16.29 -2.21 20.47
N MET A 132 15.37 -2.77 21.25
CA MET A 132 14.81 -2.15 22.47
C MET A 132 15.24 -2.86 23.77
N ASN A 133 16.18 -3.82 23.71
CA ASN A 133 16.83 -4.44 24.86
C ASN A 133 18.32 -4.09 24.94
#